data_AF-A0A3D2IWN9-F1
#
_entry.id   AF-A0A3D2IWN9-F1
#
_cell.length_a   1.000
_cell.length_b   1.000
_cell.length_c   1.000
_cell.angle_alpha   90.00
_cell.angle_beta   90.00
_cell.angle_gamma   90.00
#
_symmetry.space_group_name_H-M   'P 1'
#
loop_
_entity.id
_entity.type
_entity.pdbx_description
1 polymer ?
#
loop_
_entity_poly.entity_id
_entity_poly.type
_entity_poly.pdbx_seq_one_letter_code
_entity_poly.pdbx_strand_id
1 'polypeptide(L)'
;MSDMQNNESTLYQNTQSYAHLITERHAMLKPHAHHPYQLGASLYMPATRQDIWQVIKRDKLPTINSIIICLEDAVSHNDVELAIERLQTLLHTWATHVDSINDPSKHADIQIEQPTRPLVFIRPRHPAMLEQLSGFAHIDLIDGFVMPKVDMYSLSNWRMACQNLSTEQLLMPTLETAALFNPHHNQELAIGFKEAFSQPVFALRIGGNDLFAALRLRRPKNSIVYDTPIGTLAYQLLGCFVPHGFYLTAPVFEYLDQPTLFMQELTRDVSLGLVGKTVIHPSQIALVQQAYCVPLSILDEAQAILHSEAKAVFKYNNTMLEPATHRAWATEIVNRAEACGTLDDGNNDYTARL
;
A
#
# COMPACT_ATOMS: atom_id res chain seq x y z
N MET A 1 -18.00 59.96 25.11
CA MET A 1 -19.30 59.27 25.08
C MET A 1 -19.49 58.77 23.64
N SER A 2 -18.61 57.94 23.08
CA SER A 2 -18.25 56.55 23.43
C SER A 2 -19.47 55.62 23.55
N ASP A 3 -19.32 54.49 22.87
CA ASP A 3 -19.97 53.19 23.09
C ASP A 3 -21.20 52.85 22.23
N MET A 4 -20.92 52.41 21.00
CA MET A 4 -21.63 51.28 20.38
C MET A 4 -20.63 50.45 19.54
N GLN A 5 -19.85 49.63 20.25
CA GLN A 5 -19.22 48.42 19.73
C GLN A 5 -19.43 47.33 20.79
N ASN A 6 -19.63 46.09 20.35
CA ASN A 6 -19.79 44.83 21.09
C ASN A 6 -21.24 44.35 21.27
N ASN A 7 -21.66 43.41 20.42
CA ASN A 7 -22.06 42.07 20.86
C ASN A 7 -22.53 41.20 19.68
N GLU A 8 -21.58 40.59 18.96
CA GLU A 8 -21.84 39.36 18.19
C GLU A 8 -20.70 38.35 18.36
N SER A 9 -20.03 38.35 19.52
CA SER A 9 -18.88 37.48 19.81
C SER A 9 -19.18 36.38 20.84
N THR A 10 -20.45 36.00 21.04
CA THR A 10 -20.86 35.08 22.11
C THR A 10 -21.70 33.88 21.65
N LEU A 11 -21.58 33.44 20.39
CA LEU A 11 -22.33 32.27 19.89
C LEU A 11 -21.50 31.00 19.61
N TYR A 12 -20.19 31.01 19.86
CA TYR A 12 -19.31 29.85 19.62
C TYR A 12 -18.47 29.46 20.83
N GLN A 13 -19.08 29.32 22.01
CA GLN A 13 -18.36 28.90 23.23
C GLN A 13 -18.60 27.45 23.68
N ASN A 14 -19.22 26.60 22.86
CA ASN A 14 -19.37 25.17 23.16
C ASN A 14 -18.92 24.28 21.99
N THR A 15 -17.65 24.38 21.59
CA THR A 15 -16.98 23.28 20.89
C THR A 15 -16.53 22.27 21.94
N GLN A 16 -17.35 21.25 22.20
CA GLN A 16 -16.89 20.04 22.89
C GLN A 16 -15.67 19.50 22.12
N SER A 17 -14.56 19.35 22.83
CA SER A 17 -13.30 18.83 22.29
C SER A 17 -13.51 17.40 21.75
N TYR A 18 -13.60 17.29 20.42
CA TYR A 18 -13.56 16.03 19.68
C TYR A 18 -12.19 15.34 19.75
N ALA A 19 -11.21 15.91 20.47
CA ALA A 19 -9.87 15.34 20.61
C ALA A 19 -9.90 13.88 21.10
N HIS A 20 -10.87 13.51 21.95
CA HIS A 20 -10.99 12.15 22.49
C HIS A 20 -11.42 11.11 21.44
N LEU A 21 -12.10 11.51 20.36
CA LEU A 21 -12.51 10.61 19.25
C LEU A 21 -11.37 10.36 18.24
N ILE A 22 -10.29 11.15 18.31
CA ILE A 22 -9.19 11.13 17.35
C ILE A 22 -7.97 10.35 17.89
N THR A 23 -7.78 10.31 19.21
CA THR A 23 -6.59 9.70 19.82
C THR A 23 -6.54 8.17 19.83
N GLU A 24 -7.68 7.46 19.84
CA GLU A 24 -7.67 5.99 19.81
C GLU A 24 -7.60 5.40 18.38
N ARG A 25 -7.82 6.21 17.33
CA ARG A 25 -7.82 5.74 15.93
C ARG A 25 -6.43 5.53 15.33
N HIS A 26 -5.38 6.09 15.92
CA HIS A 26 -4.01 6.05 15.39
C HIS A 26 -3.05 5.17 16.21
N ALA A 27 -3.53 4.48 17.24
CA ALA A 27 -2.71 3.67 18.15
C ALA A 27 -2.67 2.17 17.79
N MET A 28 -2.97 1.79 16.55
CA MET A 28 -2.87 0.39 16.08
C MET A 28 -1.64 0.08 15.24
N LEU A 29 -0.81 1.07 14.94
CA LEU A 29 0.54 0.80 14.44
C LEU A 29 1.46 0.88 15.65
N LYS A 30 1.97 -0.27 16.10
CA LYS A 30 3.35 -0.23 16.60
C LYS A 30 4.15 0.48 15.49
N PRO A 31 5.05 1.42 15.80
CA PRO A 31 5.88 2.01 14.76
C PRO A 31 6.70 0.89 14.12
N HIS A 32 6.16 0.30 13.06
CA HIS A 32 6.90 -0.56 12.16
C HIS A 32 7.91 0.34 11.49
N ALA A 33 9.12 -0.16 11.26
CA ALA A 33 10.15 0.58 10.54
C ALA A 33 9.69 1.01 9.13
N HIS A 34 8.60 0.42 8.63
CA HIS A 34 8.04 0.67 7.31
C HIS A 34 6.66 1.30 7.35
N HIS A 35 6.45 2.32 6.51
CA HIS A 35 5.12 2.87 6.22
C HIS A 35 4.55 2.21 4.95
N PRO A 36 3.25 1.89 4.86
CA PRO A 36 2.67 1.21 3.68
C PRO A 36 2.88 1.91 2.33
N TYR A 37 3.06 3.24 2.31
CA TYR A 37 3.46 3.97 1.09
C TYR A 37 4.78 3.49 0.48
N GLN A 38 5.66 2.88 1.27
CA GLN A 38 6.91 2.27 0.78
C GLN A 38 6.66 1.06 -0.13
N LEU A 39 5.44 0.52 -0.19
CA LEU A 39 5.09 -0.52 -1.17
C LEU A 39 5.25 -0.04 -2.61
N GLY A 40 4.87 1.22 -2.89
CA GLY A 40 4.92 1.83 -4.22
C GLY A 40 4.40 0.89 -5.32
N ALA A 41 5.25 0.64 -6.32
CA ALA A 41 5.01 -0.43 -7.29
C ALA A 41 5.41 -1.80 -6.71
N SER A 42 4.42 -2.67 -6.44
CA SER A 42 4.66 -4.06 -6.05
C SER A 42 4.66 -4.98 -7.26
N LEU A 43 5.84 -5.43 -7.70
CA LEU A 43 5.97 -6.30 -8.88
C LEU A 43 5.74 -7.77 -8.53
N TYR A 44 4.74 -8.39 -9.17
CA TYR A 44 4.55 -9.85 -9.10
C TYR A 44 5.60 -10.58 -9.93
N MET A 45 6.25 -11.57 -9.32
CA MET A 45 7.26 -12.40 -9.94
C MET A 45 6.96 -13.87 -9.64
N PRO A 46 6.74 -14.75 -10.64
CA PRO A 46 6.66 -16.19 -10.41
C PRO A 46 7.92 -16.66 -9.68
N ALA A 47 7.78 -17.50 -8.64
CA ALA A 47 8.91 -18.07 -7.91
C ALA A 47 9.78 -19.01 -8.79
N THR A 48 9.30 -19.36 -9.99
CA THR A 48 10.09 -20.05 -11.00
C THR A 48 11.15 -19.16 -11.66
N ARG A 49 11.15 -17.84 -11.45
CA ARG A 49 12.18 -16.98 -12.05
C ARG A 49 13.54 -17.20 -11.40
N GLN A 50 14.59 -17.23 -12.24
CA GLN A 50 15.98 -17.41 -11.80
C GLN A 50 16.69 -16.08 -11.48
N ASP A 51 16.07 -14.95 -11.86
CA ASP A 51 16.67 -13.63 -11.74
C ASP A 51 16.19 -12.83 -10.52
N ILE A 52 15.46 -13.47 -9.60
CA ILE A 52 14.89 -12.80 -8.41
C ILE A 52 16.00 -12.22 -7.53
N TRP A 53 17.13 -12.93 -7.36
CA TRP A 53 18.25 -12.44 -6.56
C TRP A 53 18.84 -11.13 -7.11
N GLN A 54 18.99 -11.02 -8.43
CA GLN A 54 19.45 -9.81 -9.11
C GLN A 54 18.46 -8.66 -8.97
N VAL A 55 17.17 -8.94 -8.79
CA VAL A 55 16.16 -7.92 -8.47
C VAL A 55 16.26 -7.48 -7.01
N ILE A 56 16.45 -8.41 -6.06
CA ILE A 56 16.65 -8.09 -4.63
C ILE A 56 17.90 -7.23 -4.44
N LYS A 57 18.99 -7.53 -5.14
CA LYS A 57 20.21 -6.71 -5.15
C LYS A 57 20.09 -5.40 -5.94
N ARG A 58 18.95 -5.15 -6.59
CA ARG A 58 18.72 -3.97 -7.46
C ARG A 58 19.65 -3.88 -8.68
N ASP A 59 20.34 -4.95 -9.06
CA ASP A 59 21.15 -5.02 -10.29
C ASP A 59 20.30 -4.90 -11.56
N LYS A 60 19.08 -5.46 -11.53
CA LYS A 60 18.18 -5.51 -12.69
C LYS A 60 17.09 -4.44 -12.68
N LEU A 61 16.57 -4.10 -11.51
CA LEU A 61 15.50 -3.12 -11.31
C LEU A 61 15.93 -2.14 -10.20
N PRO A 62 16.72 -1.10 -10.53
CA PRO A 62 17.36 -0.25 -9.52
C PRO A 62 16.39 0.51 -8.60
N THR A 63 15.22 0.87 -9.13
CA THR A 63 14.26 1.73 -8.42
C THR A 63 13.09 0.97 -7.80
N ILE A 64 12.99 -0.36 -7.94
CA ILE A 64 11.81 -1.10 -7.48
C ILE A 64 11.60 -0.95 -5.96
N ASN A 65 10.36 -0.66 -5.57
CA ASN A 65 9.97 -0.47 -4.17
C ASN A 65 9.74 -1.81 -3.47
N SER A 66 8.94 -2.68 -4.08
CA SER A 66 8.60 -3.98 -3.52
C SER A 66 8.41 -5.05 -4.58
N ILE A 67 8.68 -6.30 -4.22
CA ILE A 67 8.42 -7.48 -5.05
C ILE A 67 7.58 -8.50 -4.30
N ILE A 68 6.77 -9.24 -5.05
CA ILE A 68 5.97 -10.34 -4.53
C ILE A 68 6.37 -11.61 -5.29
N ILE A 69 7.08 -12.50 -4.59
CA ILE A 69 7.47 -13.81 -5.09
C ILE A 69 6.24 -14.72 -4.99
N CYS A 70 5.67 -15.06 -6.14
CA CYS A 70 4.38 -15.70 -6.25
C CYS A 70 4.52 -17.21 -6.45
N LEU A 71 3.90 -17.98 -5.56
CA LEU A 71 3.70 -19.42 -5.68
C LEU A 71 2.28 -19.78 -6.15
N GLU A 72 1.39 -18.79 -6.26
CA GLU A 72 -0.03 -18.97 -6.60
C GLU A 72 -0.30 -18.86 -8.10
N ASP A 73 -1.11 -17.92 -8.58
CA ASP A 73 -1.65 -17.88 -9.94
C ASP A 73 -0.59 -17.70 -11.03
N ALA A 74 0.58 -17.18 -10.65
CA ALA A 74 1.69 -16.98 -11.57
C ALA A 74 2.52 -18.26 -11.82
N VAL A 75 2.18 -19.37 -11.16
CA VAL A 75 2.87 -20.66 -11.25
C VAL A 75 1.84 -21.72 -11.68
N SER A 76 2.19 -22.58 -12.62
CA SER A 76 1.29 -23.68 -13.00
C SER A 76 1.27 -24.76 -11.91
N HIS A 77 0.23 -25.60 -11.86
CA HIS A 77 0.17 -26.70 -10.88
C HIS A 77 1.39 -27.64 -10.99
N ASN A 78 1.89 -27.88 -12.19
CA ASN A 78 3.03 -28.77 -12.44
C ASN A 78 4.37 -28.16 -12.02
N ASP A 79 4.44 -26.83 -11.87
CA ASP A 79 5.67 -26.12 -11.54
C ASP A 79 5.78 -25.78 -10.04
N VAL A 80 4.80 -26.16 -9.22
CA VAL A 80 4.77 -25.78 -7.78
C VAL A 80 5.98 -26.33 -7.03
N GLU A 81 6.33 -27.59 -7.24
CA GLU A 81 7.49 -28.22 -6.58
C GLU A 81 8.79 -27.49 -6.97
N LEU A 82 8.98 -27.24 -8.26
CA LEU A 82 10.11 -26.47 -8.78
C LEU A 82 10.16 -25.05 -8.22
N ALA A 83 9.01 -24.40 -8.09
CA ALA A 83 8.90 -23.05 -7.56
C ALA A 83 9.28 -22.98 -6.07
N ILE A 84 8.89 -23.99 -5.29
CA ILE A 84 9.28 -24.13 -3.87
C ILE A 84 10.79 -24.39 -3.75
N GLU A 85 11.36 -25.30 -4.55
CA GLU A 85 12.80 -25.59 -4.56
C GLU A 85 13.63 -24.34 -4.90
N ARG A 86 13.18 -23.57 -5.90
CA ARG A 86 13.82 -22.30 -6.30
C ARG A 86 13.74 -21.25 -5.21
N LEU A 87 12.60 -21.15 -4.51
CA LEU A 87 12.46 -20.26 -3.37
C LEU A 87 13.42 -20.65 -2.23
N GLN A 88 13.53 -21.94 -1.90
CA GLN A 88 14.51 -22.41 -0.91
C GLN A 88 15.93 -22.04 -1.33
N THR A 89 16.31 -22.29 -2.58
CA THR A 89 17.64 -21.94 -3.11
C THR A 89 17.90 -20.45 -3.03
N LEU A 90 16.89 -19.62 -3.32
CA LEU A 90 16.96 -18.17 -3.21
C LEU A 90 17.22 -17.73 -1.75
N LEU A 91 16.51 -18.29 -0.77
CA LEU A 91 16.69 -17.95 0.64
C LEU A 91 18.11 -18.29 1.14
N HIS A 92 18.66 -19.45 0.74
CA HIS A 92 20.04 -19.81 1.06
C HIS A 92 21.05 -18.88 0.35
N THR A 93 20.79 -18.53 -0.91
CA THR A 93 21.62 -17.56 -1.65
C THR A 93 21.61 -16.19 -0.98
N TRP A 94 20.45 -15.77 -0.49
CA TRP A 94 20.31 -14.51 0.24
C TRP A 94 21.10 -14.58 1.55
N ALA A 95 20.90 -15.60 2.38
CA ALA A 95 21.60 -15.74 3.65
C ALA A 95 23.13 -15.71 3.50
N THR A 96 23.66 -16.34 2.46
CA THR A 96 25.11 -16.35 2.17
C THR A 96 25.67 -15.02 1.67
N HIS A 97 24.82 -14.10 1.21
CA HIS A 97 25.23 -12.84 0.60
C HIS A 97 24.58 -11.61 1.28
N VAL A 98 24.02 -11.75 2.47
CA VAL A 98 23.29 -10.67 3.16
C VAL A 98 24.16 -9.42 3.35
N ASP A 99 25.45 -9.60 3.65
CA ASP A 99 26.41 -8.51 3.84
C ASP A 99 26.62 -7.70 2.55
N SER A 100 26.50 -8.33 1.38
CA SER A 100 26.67 -7.65 0.09
C SER A 100 25.54 -6.66 -0.23
N ILE A 101 24.37 -6.82 0.42
CA ILE A 101 23.24 -5.89 0.32
C ILE A 101 23.41 -4.76 1.33
N ASN A 102 23.82 -5.07 2.56
CA ASN A 102 23.91 -4.10 3.65
C ASN A 102 25.16 -3.19 3.57
N ASP A 103 26.25 -3.67 2.95
CA ASP A 103 27.49 -2.91 2.72
C ASP A 103 27.95 -3.07 1.25
N PRO A 104 27.35 -2.33 0.31
CA PRO A 104 27.71 -2.43 -1.09
C PRO A 104 29.10 -1.84 -1.35
N SER A 105 30.07 -2.70 -1.68
CA SER A 105 31.46 -2.34 -2.05
C SER A 105 31.63 -1.28 -3.16
N LYS A 106 30.55 -0.90 -3.85
CA LYS A 106 30.51 0.23 -4.79
C LYS A 106 29.48 1.24 -4.30
N HIS A 107 29.94 2.35 -3.73
CA HIS A 107 29.11 3.54 -3.60
C HIS A 107 28.75 4.02 -5.01
N ALA A 108 27.53 3.72 -5.46
CA ALA A 108 26.97 4.43 -6.60
C ALA A 108 26.82 5.90 -6.20
N ASP A 109 27.13 6.83 -7.10
CA ASP A 109 26.98 8.30 -6.93
C ASP A 109 25.51 8.78 -6.73
N ILE A 110 24.64 7.90 -6.23
CA ILE A 110 23.26 8.19 -5.87
C ILE A 110 23.30 8.78 -4.47
N GLN A 111 23.04 10.08 -4.38
CA GLN A 111 22.80 10.78 -3.11
C GLN A 111 21.80 9.96 -2.28
N ILE A 112 22.22 9.56 -1.07
CA ILE A 112 21.62 8.52 -0.23
C ILE A 112 20.18 8.89 0.16
N GLU A 113 19.23 7.94 0.01
CA GLU A 113 17.99 7.86 0.83
C GLU A 113 17.14 6.59 0.57
N GLN A 114 17.43 5.78 -0.45
CA GLN A 114 16.68 4.54 -0.67
C GLN A 114 17.19 3.36 0.15
N PRO A 115 16.28 2.47 0.63
CA PRO A 115 16.67 1.20 1.25
C PRO A 115 17.60 0.38 0.34
N THR A 116 18.50 -0.37 0.94
CA THR A 116 19.52 -1.17 0.23
C THR A 116 18.92 -2.25 -0.67
N ARG A 117 17.69 -2.69 -0.40
CA ARG A 117 16.90 -3.65 -1.20
C ARG A 117 15.43 -3.25 -1.24
N PRO A 118 14.64 -3.73 -2.22
CA PRO A 118 13.19 -3.62 -2.14
C PRO A 118 12.62 -4.42 -0.96
N LEU A 119 11.38 -4.09 -0.57
CA LEU A 119 10.59 -4.98 0.27
C LEU A 119 10.28 -6.28 -0.51
N VAL A 120 10.42 -7.43 0.13
CA VAL A 120 10.25 -8.76 -0.46
C VAL A 120 9.16 -9.49 0.30
N PHE A 121 8.10 -9.83 -0.41
CA PHE A 121 6.99 -10.62 0.10
C PHE A 121 6.86 -11.94 -0.65
N ILE A 122 6.31 -12.95 0.01
CA ILE A 122 5.97 -14.23 -0.63
C ILE A 122 4.44 -14.38 -0.66
N ARG A 123 3.87 -14.78 -1.81
CA ARG A 123 2.46 -15.14 -1.95
C ARG A 123 2.30 -16.67 -2.02
N PRO A 124 1.98 -17.36 -0.91
CA PRO A 124 1.60 -18.77 -0.92
C PRO A 124 0.25 -18.98 -1.62
N ARG A 125 -0.04 -20.22 -2.01
CA ARG A 125 -1.33 -20.62 -2.60
C ARG A 125 -2.49 -20.64 -1.62
N HIS A 126 -2.21 -21.08 -0.39
CA HIS A 126 -3.21 -21.39 0.61
C HIS A 126 -2.55 -21.48 2.00
N PRO A 127 -3.33 -21.48 3.10
CA PRO A 127 -2.80 -21.50 4.46
C PRO A 127 -1.77 -22.62 4.72
N ALA A 128 -2.05 -23.86 4.30
CA ALA A 128 -1.12 -24.98 4.52
C ALA A 128 0.26 -24.79 3.84
N MET A 129 0.32 -24.05 2.73
CA MET A 129 1.60 -23.72 2.09
C MET A 129 2.35 -22.66 2.91
N LEU A 130 1.65 -21.66 3.46
CA LEU A 130 2.28 -20.69 4.36
C LEU A 130 2.87 -21.38 5.58
N GLU A 131 2.13 -22.32 6.18
CA GLU A 131 2.62 -23.13 7.31
C GLU A 131 3.90 -23.90 6.93
N GLN A 132 3.92 -24.56 5.76
CA GLN A 132 5.14 -25.21 5.25
C GLN A 132 6.30 -24.22 5.08
N LEU A 133 6.06 -23.06 4.46
CA LEU A 133 7.07 -22.04 4.22
C LEU A 133 7.62 -21.43 5.51
N SER A 134 6.79 -21.33 6.56
CA SER A 134 7.22 -20.82 7.88
C SER A 134 8.33 -21.65 8.51
N GLY A 135 8.46 -22.92 8.13
CA GLY A 135 9.54 -23.81 8.57
C GLY A 135 10.83 -23.73 7.75
N PHE A 136 10.89 -22.90 6.70
CA PHE A 136 12.09 -22.82 5.86
C PHE A 136 13.21 -22.07 6.57
N ALA A 137 14.45 -22.57 6.43
CA ALA A 137 15.62 -21.85 6.88
C ALA A 137 15.70 -20.49 6.17
N HIS A 138 16.04 -19.45 6.93
CA HIS A 138 16.21 -18.07 6.45
C HIS A 138 14.92 -17.41 5.93
N ILE A 139 13.75 -17.95 6.24
CA ILE A 139 12.46 -17.32 5.89
C ILE A 139 12.28 -15.96 6.57
N ASP A 140 12.99 -15.69 7.66
CA ASP A 140 13.01 -14.41 8.37
C ASP A 140 13.67 -13.27 7.57
N LEU A 141 14.38 -13.57 6.47
CA LEU A 141 14.98 -12.56 5.60
C LEU A 141 13.96 -11.75 4.79
N ILE A 142 12.79 -12.32 4.51
CA ILE A 142 11.71 -11.62 3.81
C ILE A 142 10.93 -10.71 4.75
N ASP A 143 10.32 -9.65 4.20
CA ASP A 143 9.55 -8.70 5.01
C ASP A 143 8.17 -9.23 5.37
N GLY A 144 7.62 -10.18 4.61
CA GLY A 144 6.36 -10.81 4.97
C GLY A 144 5.62 -11.57 3.88
N PHE A 145 4.30 -11.71 4.03
CA PHE A 145 3.46 -12.57 3.19
C PHE A 145 2.25 -11.85 2.60
N VAL A 146 1.93 -12.18 1.34
CA VAL A 146 0.67 -11.82 0.70
C VAL A 146 -0.26 -13.02 0.76
N MET A 147 -1.39 -12.91 1.47
CA MET A 147 -2.32 -14.03 1.65
C MET A 147 -3.45 -13.89 0.62
N PRO A 148 -3.59 -14.78 -0.38
CA PRO A 148 -4.67 -14.70 -1.36
C PRO A 148 -6.03 -15.02 -0.71
N LYS A 149 -7.10 -14.52 -1.34
CA LYS A 149 -8.49 -14.96 -1.09
C LYS A 149 -8.87 -14.98 0.40
N VAL A 150 -8.43 -13.97 1.17
CA VAL A 150 -8.74 -13.88 2.61
C VAL A 150 -10.13 -13.31 2.80
N ASP A 151 -10.93 -14.02 3.59
CA ASP A 151 -12.30 -13.67 3.96
C ASP A 151 -12.69 -14.34 5.28
N MET A 152 -13.91 -14.09 5.79
CA MET A 152 -14.35 -14.71 7.06
C MET A 152 -14.39 -16.23 7.04
N TYR A 153 -14.50 -16.87 5.88
CA TYR A 153 -14.53 -18.34 5.78
C TYR A 153 -13.12 -18.94 5.92
N SER A 154 -12.10 -18.20 5.49
CA SER A 154 -10.70 -18.63 5.49
C SER A 154 -9.87 -18.05 6.64
N LEU A 155 -10.37 -17.03 7.35
CA LEU A 155 -9.62 -16.27 8.36
C LEU A 155 -9.02 -17.15 9.47
N SER A 156 -9.75 -18.15 9.95
CA SER A 156 -9.26 -19.07 10.98
C SER A 156 -8.07 -19.90 10.50
N ASN A 157 -8.12 -20.39 9.25
CA ASN A 157 -7.03 -21.16 8.66
C ASN A 157 -5.79 -20.29 8.44
N TRP A 158 -5.97 -19.05 7.96
CA TRP A 158 -4.87 -18.09 7.83
C TRP A 158 -4.25 -17.73 9.18
N ARG A 159 -5.09 -17.52 10.22
CA ARG A 159 -4.63 -17.29 11.59
C ARG A 159 -3.75 -18.43 12.10
N MET A 160 -4.18 -19.68 11.89
CA MET A 160 -3.40 -20.85 12.29
C MET A 160 -2.05 -20.91 11.56
N ALA A 161 -2.06 -20.71 10.23
CA ALA A 161 -0.84 -20.76 9.43
C ALA A 161 0.18 -19.69 9.84
N CYS A 162 -0.27 -18.52 10.30
CA CYS A 162 0.62 -17.43 10.73
C CYS A 162 1.21 -17.61 12.14
N GLN A 163 0.84 -18.64 12.90
CA GLN A 163 1.30 -18.80 14.30
C GLN A 163 2.82 -18.93 14.43
N ASN A 164 3.48 -19.54 13.44
CA ASN A 164 4.93 -19.75 13.46
C ASN A 164 5.72 -18.62 12.79
N LEU A 165 5.04 -17.57 12.30
CA LEU A 165 5.71 -16.42 11.71
C LEU A 165 6.24 -15.48 12.80
N SER A 166 7.35 -14.80 12.52
CA SER A 166 7.87 -13.75 13.38
C SER A 166 6.83 -12.63 13.55
N THR A 167 6.76 -12.02 14.74
CA THR A 167 5.84 -10.90 15.00
C THR A 167 6.19 -9.63 14.22
N GLU A 168 7.40 -9.56 13.66
CA GLU A 168 7.87 -8.46 12.82
C GLU A 168 7.51 -8.64 11.34
N GLN A 169 7.14 -9.85 10.92
CA GLN A 169 6.75 -10.11 9.52
C GLN A 169 5.41 -9.46 9.20
N LEU A 170 5.35 -8.78 8.07
CA LEU A 170 4.23 -7.99 7.61
C LEU A 170 3.21 -8.84 6.84
N LEU A 171 1.93 -8.77 7.20
CA LEU A 171 0.86 -9.49 6.50
C LEU A 171 0.12 -8.59 5.52
N MET A 172 -0.10 -9.08 4.30
CA MET A 172 -0.93 -8.43 3.29
C MET A 172 -2.07 -9.34 2.80
N PRO A 173 -3.20 -9.40 3.52
CA PRO A 173 -4.40 -10.09 3.06
C PRO A 173 -4.91 -9.52 1.73
N THR A 174 -5.30 -10.39 0.80
CA THR A 174 -5.88 -10.00 -0.49
C THR A 174 -7.39 -10.23 -0.47
N LEU A 175 -8.12 -9.13 -0.59
CA LEU A 175 -9.56 -9.04 -0.67
C LEU A 175 -9.99 -9.31 -2.11
N GLU A 176 -10.29 -10.58 -2.42
CA GLU A 176 -10.56 -11.00 -3.79
C GLU A 176 -11.61 -12.12 -3.94
N THR A 177 -12.39 -12.40 -2.89
CA THR A 177 -13.45 -13.42 -2.91
C THR A 177 -14.84 -12.85 -3.18
N ALA A 178 -15.78 -13.70 -3.63
CA ALA A 178 -17.17 -13.31 -3.85
C ALA A 178 -17.90 -12.85 -2.56
N ALA A 179 -17.40 -13.25 -1.39
CA ALA A 179 -17.98 -12.84 -0.10
C ALA A 179 -17.92 -11.33 0.12
N LEU A 180 -16.96 -10.65 -0.53
CA LEU A 180 -16.75 -9.21 -0.38
C LEU A 180 -17.87 -8.35 -0.96
N PHE A 181 -18.74 -8.92 -1.81
CA PHE A 181 -19.94 -8.24 -2.28
C PHE A 181 -21.04 -8.12 -1.22
N ASN A 182 -20.85 -8.72 -0.04
CA ASN A 182 -21.73 -8.56 1.12
C ASN A 182 -21.12 -7.56 2.12
N PRO A 183 -21.69 -6.35 2.29
CA PRO A 183 -21.17 -5.38 3.24
C PRO A 183 -21.13 -5.85 4.70
N HIS A 184 -22.06 -6.72 5.12
CA HIS A 184 -22.04 -7.28 6.48
C HIS A 184 -20.80 -8.15 6.71
N HIS A 185 -20.48 -9.00 5.73
CA HIS A 185 -19.27 -9.81 5.76
C HIS A 185 -18.02 -8.95 5.89
N ASN A 186 -17.96 -7.82 5.18
CA ASN A 186 -16.80 -6.93 5.21
C ASN A 186 -16.60 -6.27 6.58
N GLN A 187 -17.69 -5.91 7.26
CA GLN A 187 -17.64 -5.37 8.62
C GLN A 187 -17.11 -6.41 9.61
N GLU A 188 -17.61 -7.64 9.54
CA GLU A 188 -17.10 -8.75 10.37
C GLU A 188 -15.63 -9.04 10.09
N LEU A 189 -15.22 -9.01 8.81
CA LEU A 189 -13.82 -9.20 8.42
C LEU A 189 -12.90 -8.09 8.93
N ALA A 190 -13.33 -6.83 8.86
CA ALA A 190 -12.58 -5.69 9.38
C ALA A 190 -12.39 -5.76 10.90
N ILE A 191 -13.39 -6.26 11.64
CA ILE A 191 -13.25 -6.55 13.07
C ILE A 191 -12.31 -7.73 13.29
N GLY A 192 -12.50 -8.81 12.54
CA GLY A 192 -11.68 -10.02 12.63
C GLY A 192 -10.20 -9.75 12.44
N PHE A 193 -9.82 -8.90 11.47
CA PHE A 193 -8.41 -8.56 11.23
C PHE A 193 -7.71 -7.87 12.40
N LYS A 194 -8.42 -7.18 13.29
CA LYS A 194 -7.81 -6.51 14.45
C LYS A 194 -7.25 -7.48 15.48
N GLU A 195 -7.74 -8.72 15.49
CA GLU A 195 -7.42 -9.72 16.52
C GLU A 195 -6.96 -11.06 15.93
N ALA A 196 -7.05 -11.23 14.60
CA ALA A 196 -6.73 -12.49 13.94
C ALA A 196 -5.24 -12.83 13.99
N PHE A 197 -4.36 -11.84 13.99
CA PHE A 197 -2.92 -12.04 13.81
C PHE A 197 -2.11 -11.37 14.91
N SER A 198 -1.04 -12.04 15.34
CA SER A 198 -0.01 -11.43 16.20
C SER A 198 0.90 -10.51 15.39
N GLN A 199 1.00 -10.76 14.09
CA GLN A 199 1.71 -9.96 13.11
C GLN A 199 0.88 -8.77 12.67
N PRO A 200 1.53 -7.68 12.25
CA PRO A 200 0.83 -6.53 11.72
C PRO A 200 0.22 -6.80 10.34
N VAL A 201 -1.03 -6.39 10.17
CA VAL A 201 -1.66 -6.28 8.85
C VAL A 201 -1.17 -4.98 8.21
N PHE A 202 -0.16 -5.10 7.34
CA PHE A 202 0.54 -3.96 6.75
C PHE A 202 -0.31 -3.20 5.72
N ALA A 203 -1.01 -3.93 4.86
CA ALA A 203 -2.00 -3.37 3.94
C ALA A 203 -2.95 -4.47 3.44
N LEU A 204 -4.21 -4.11 3.19
CA LEU A 204 -5.18 -4.96 2.51
C LEU A 204 -5.09 -4.73 1.01
N ARG A 205 -5.04 -5.81 0.22
CA ARG A 205 -4.89 -5.71 -1.24
C ARG A 205 -6.21 -5.96 -1.93
N ILE A 206 -6.61 -5.12 -2.89
CA ILE A 206 -7.80 -5.39 -3.70
C ILE A 206 -7.40 -6.27 -4.90
N GLY A 207 -7.88 -7.52 -4.95
CA GLY A 207 -7.64 -8.43 -6.07
C GLY A 207 -8.71 -8.28 -7.15
N GLY A 208 -8.49 -7.35 -8.09
CA GLY A 208 -9.53 -6.97 -9.06
C GLY A 208 -9.97 -8.11 -10.00
N ASN A 209 -9.04 -8.96 -10.47
CA ASN A 209 -9.34 -9.97 -11.48
C ASN A 209 -10.26 -11.08 -10.94
N ASP A 210 -10.01 -11.61 -9.75
CA ASP A 210 -10.88 -12.58 -9.10
C ASP A 210 -12.26 -11.98 -8.78
N LEU A 211 -12.32 -10.71 -8.38
CA LEU A 211 -13.60 -10.02 -8.17
C LEU A 211 -14.40 -9.86 -9.47
N PHE A 212 -13.74 -9.53 -10.58
CA PHE A 212 -14.38 -9.56 -11.90
C PHE A 212 -14.87 -10.97 -12.24
N ALA A 213 -14.05 -12.00 -12.01
CA ALA A 213 -14.41 -13.39 -12.27
C ALA A 213 -15.62 -13.85 -11.44
N ALA A 214 -15.72 -13.43 -10.18
CA ALA A 214 -16.89 -13.71 -9.31
C ALA A 214 -18.20 -13.14 -9.90
N LEU A 215 -18.12 -12.03 -10.65
CA LEU A 215 -19.24 -11.43 -11.38
C LEU A 215 -19.39 -11.96 -12.81
N ARG A 216 -18.55 -12.91 -13.24
CA ARG A 216 -18.47 -13.42 -14.62
C ARG A 216 -18.14 -12.33 -15.64
N LEU A 217 -17.34 -11.35 -15.20
CA LEU A 217 -16.87 -10.23 -16.00
C LEU A 217 -15.38 -10.34 -16.25
N ARG A 218 -14.90 -9.54 -17.21
CA ARG A 218 -13.50 -9.15 -17.36
C ARG A 218 -13.46 -7.63 -17.46
N ARG A 219 -12.36 -7.00 -17.06
CA ARG A 219 -12.18 -5.58 -17.29
C ARG A 219 -12.38 -5.26 -18.78
N PRO A 220 -13.16 -4.23 -19.14
CA PRO A 220 -13.19 -3.73 -20.51
C PRO A 220 -11.87 -3.06 -20.88
N LYS A 221 -11.41 -3.24 -22.12
CA LYS A 221 -10.10 -2.72 -22.58
C LYS A 221 -9.93 -1.20 -22.45
N ASN A 222 -11.03 -0.47 -22.60
CA ASN A 222 -11.04 0.99 -22.66
C ASN A 222 -11.59 1.64 -21.38
N SER A 223 -11.48 0.96 -20.23
CA SER A 223 -12.00 1.44 -18.94
C SER A 223 -11.00 1.23 -17.82
N ILE A 224 -10.91 2.20 -16.91
CA ILE A 224 -10.23 2.01 -15.63
C ILE A 224 -11.12 1.18 -14.70
N VAL A 225 -10.55 0.56 -13.67
CA VAL A 225 -11.31 -0.28 -12.71
C VAL A 225 -12.47 0.46 -12.07
N TYR A 226 -12.33 1.77 -11.85
CA TYR A 226 -13.30 2.63 -11.18
C TYR A 226 -14.58 2.90 -11.98
N ASP A 227 -14.57 2.62 -13.29
CA ASP A 227 -15.73 2.75 -14.18
C ASP A 227 -16.52 1.44 -14.31
N THR A 228 -16.25 0.46 -13.43
CA THR A 228 -16.83 -0.87 -13.46
C THR A 228 -17.50 -1.21 -12.12
N PRO A 229 -18.27 -2.31 -12.00
CA PRO A 229 -18.81 -2.75 -10.72
C PRO A 229 -17.74 -2.96 -9.63
N ILE A 230 -16.49 -3.27 -10.02
CA ILE A 230 -15.37 -3.42 -9.08
C ILE A 230 -14.96 -2.07 -8.50
N GLY A 231 -15.13 -0.97 -9.24
CA GLY A 231 -14.98 0.39 -8.73
C GLY A 231 -15.95 0.70 -7.59
N THR A 232 -17.23 0.36 -7.76
CA THR A 232 -18.24 0.50 -6.69
C THR A 232 -17.85 -0.29 -5.46
N LEU A 233 -17.42 -1.54 -5.62
CA LEU A 233 -16.95 -2.36 -4.51
C LEU A 233 -15.70 -1.75 -3.86
N ALA A 234 -14.73 -1.25 -4.63
CA ALA A 234 -13.53 -0.60 -4.08
C ALA A 234 -13.88 0.59 -3.18
N TYR A 235 -14.85 1.43 -3.56
CA TYR A 235 -15.33 2.52 -2.71
C TYR A 235 -15.96 2.01 -1.41
N GLN A 236 -16.72 0.91 -1.46
CA GLN A 236 -17.29 0.29 -0.26
C GLN A 236 -16.23 -0.32 0.64
N LEU A 237 -15.21 -0.97 0.08
CA LEU A 237 -14.08 -1.52 0.83
C LEU A 237 -13.30 -0.40 1.52
N LEU A 238 -13.03 0.72 0.83
CA LEU A 238 -12.41 1.91 1.42
C LEU A 238 -13.23 2.43 2.61
N GLY A 239 -14.53 2.65 2.42
CA GLY A 239 -15.44 3.10 3.48
C GLY A 239 -15.60 2.11 4.64
N CYS A 240 -15.26 0.84 4.44
CA CYS A 240 -15.33 -0.21 5.46
C CYS A 240 -14.01 -0.36 6.22
N PHE A 241 -12.89 -0.53 5.53
CA PHE A 241 -11.62 -0.93 6.13
C PHE A 241 -10.76 0.26 6.59
N VAL A 242 -10.79 1.39 5.89
CA VAL A 242 -9.99 2.58 6.27
C VAL A 242 -10.40 3.13 7.64
N PRO A 243 -11.70 3.28 7.98
CA PRO A 243 -12.10 3.70 9.33
C PRO A 243 -11.69 2.73 10.44
N HIS A 244 -11.38 1.47 10.10
CA HIS A 244 -10.85 0.48 11.03
C HIS A 244 -9.33 0.59 11.22
N GLY A 245 -8.65 1.47 10.47
CA GLY A 245 -7.21 1.71 10.56
C GLY A 245 -6.38 0.96 9.52
N PHE A 246 -7.00 0.30 8.54
CA PHE A 246 -6.27 -0.43 7.50
C PHE A 246 -5.97 0.43 6.28
N TYR A 247 -4.76 0.29 5.75
CA TYR A 247 -4.43 0.79 4.41
C TYR A 247 -4.87 -0.19 3.33
N LEU A 248 -5.20 0.33 2.15
CA LEU A 248 -5.55 -0.48 0.99
C LEU A 248 -4.59 -0.22 -0.18
N THR A 249 -4.27 -1.26 -0.95
CA THR A 249 -3.51 -1.14 -2.21
C THR A 249 -4.40 -1.35 -3.42
N ALA A 250 -4.10 -0.61 -4.49
CA ALA A 250 -4.82 -0.65 -5.74
C ALA A 250 -4.67 -1.98 -6.51
N PRO A 251 -5.73 -2.40 -7.24
CA PRO A 251 -5.70 -3.60 -8.06
C PRO A 251 -4.74 -3.45 -9.24
N VAL A 252 -4.37 -4.58 -9.83
CA VAL A 252 -3.56 -4.67 -11.06
C VAL A 252 -4.25 -3.95 -12.22
N PHE A 253 -3.46 -3.33 -13.10
CA PHE A 253 -3.88 -2.91 -14.43
C PHE A 253 -3.31 -3.87 -15.48
N GLU A 254 -4.17 -4.58 -16.21
CA GLU A 254 -3.77 -5.72 -17.06
C GLU A 254 -3.28 -5.36 -18.47
N TYR A 255 -3.49 -4.11 -18.92
CA TYR A 255 -3.15 -3.69 -20.28
C TYR A 255 -1.81 -2.96 -20.33
N LEU A 256 -0.83 -3.52 -21.04
CA LEU A 256 0.50 -2.92 -21.17
C LEU A 256 0.60 -1.88 -22.29
N ASP A 257 -0.35 -1.91 -23.24
CA ASP A 257 -0.44 -1.04 -24.42
C ASP A 257 -1.27 0.23 -24.18
N GLN A 258 -1.65 0.53 -22.92
CA GLN A 258 -2.57 1.62 -22.57
C GLN A 258 -2.00 2.55 -21.47
N PRO A 259 -0.82 3.18 -21.66
CA PRO A 259 -0.17 3.99 -20.62
C PRO A 259 -1.00 5.20 -20.18
N THR A 260 -1.74 5.84 -21.09
CA THR A 260 -2.60 6.98 -20.75
C THR A 260 -3.75 6.57 -19.83
N LEU A 261 -4.40 5.44 -20.13
CA LEU A 261 -5.49 4.91 -19.31
C LEU A 261 -4.96 4.42 -17.95
N PHE A 262 -3.75 3.85 -17.94
CA PHE A 262 -3.07 3.47 -16.70
C PHE A 262 -2.79 4.68 -15.81
N MET A 263 -2.29 5.79 -16.37
CA MET A 263 -2.09 7.04 -15.62
C MET A 263 -3.40 7.63 -15.08
N GLN A 264 -4.49 7.54 -15.84
CA GLN A 264 -5.82 7.94 -15.35
C GLN A 264 -6.25 7.09 -14.14
N GLU A 265 -6.04 5.78 -14.18
CA GLU A 265 -6.31 4.89 -13.04
C GLU A 265 -5.42 5.24 -11.84
N LEU A 266 -4.13 5.51 -12.06
CA LEU A 266 -3.19 5.89 -11.02
C LEU A 266 -3.60 7.19 -10.31
N THR A 267 -4.01 8.22 -11.06
CA THR A 267 -4.54 9.45 -10.48
C THR A 267 -5.73 9.16 -9.56
N ARG A 268 -6.61 8.23 -9.96
CA ARG A 268 -7.74 7.81 -9.12
C ARG A 268 -7.26 7.03 -7.89
N ASP A 269 -6.33 6.09 -8.05
CA ASP A 269 -5.75 5.33 -6.93
C ASP A 269 -5.24 6.27 -5.83
N VAL A 270 -4.44 7.27 -6.22
CA VAL A 270 -3.83 8.26 -5.33
C VAL A 270 -4.88 9.16 -4.69
N SER A 271 -5.91 9.59 -5.45
CA SER A 271 -7.00 10.42 -4.92
C SER A 271 -7.87 9.70 -3.88
N LEU A 272 -7.90 8.37 -3.92
CA LEU A 272 -8.65 7.53 -2.99
C LEU A 272 -7.83 7.14 -1.75
N GLY A 273 -6.58 7.59 -1.66
CA GLY A 273 -5.70 7.29 -0.53
C GLY A 273 -5.11 5.88 -0.56
N LEU A 274 -5.13 5.18 -1.70
CA LEU A 274 -4.46 3.88 -1.82
C LEU A 274 -2.95 4.07 -1.71
N VAL A 275 -2.27 3.13 -1.04
CA VAL A 275 -0.84 3.29 -0.64
C VAL A 275 0.16 2.59 -1.53
N GLY A 276 -0.31 1.93 -2.58
CA GLY A 276 0.55 1.27 -3.55
C GLY A 276 -0.27 0.59 -4.61
N LYS A 277 0.39 0.14 -5.67
CA LYS A 277 -0.24 -0.57 -6.77
C LYS A 277 0.51 -1.82 -7.12
N THR A 278 -0.26 -2.87 -7.34
CA THR A 278 0.26 -4.10 -7.91
C THR A 278 0.59 -3.89 -9.40
N VAL A 279 1.83 -4.20 -9.80
CA VAL A 279 2.25 -4.18 -11.22
C VAL A 279 2.62 -5.57 -11.71
N ILE A 280 2.43 -5.80 -13.01
CA ILE A 280 2.68 -7.08 -13.68
C ILE A 280 3.82 -7.00 -14.70
N HIS A 281 4.34 -5.80 -14.96
CA HIS A 281 5.43 -5.60 -15.90
C HIS A 281 6.34 -4.43 -15.46
N PRO A 282 7.68 -4.53 -15.66
CA PRO A 282 8.60 -3.46 -15.28
C PRO A 282 8.31 -2.09 -15.88
N SER A 283 7.71 -2.03 -17.08
CA SER A 283 7.33 -0.75 -17.72
C SER A 283 6.29 0.06 -16.94
N GLN A 284 5.59 -0.55 -15.98
CA GLN A 284 4.61 0.13 -15.15
C GLN A 284 5.24 0.80 -13.92
N ILE A 285 6.47 0.42 -13.53
CA ILE A 285 7.10 0.85 -12.27
C ILE A 285 7.26 2.37 -12.23
N ALA A 286 7.86 2.96 -13.26
CA ALA A 286 8.14 4.39 -13.29
C ALA A 286 6.86 5.24 -13.24
N LEU A 287 5.79 4.79 -13.90
CA LEU A 287 4.50 5.47 -13.91
C LEU A 287 3.82 5.44 -12.53
N VAL A 288 3.89 4.30 -11.83
CA VAL A 288 3.40 4.21 -10.44
C VAL A 288 4.20 5.14 -9.53
N GLN A 289 5.53 5.09 -9.62
CA GLN A 289 6.41 5.92 -8.78
C GLN A 289 6.10 7.41 -8.99
N GLN A 290 6.04 7.85 -10.25
CA GLN A 290 5.72 9.22 -10.59
C GLN A 290 4.34 9.64 -10.06
N ALA A 291 3.32 8.79 -10.20
CA ALA A 291 1.96 9.13 -9.78
C ALA A 291 1.83 9.29 -8.26
N TYR A 292 2.62 8.54 -7.48
CA TYR A 292 2.55 8.54 -6.02
C TYR A 292 3.39 9.65 -5.36
N CYS A 293 4.30 10.29 -6.09
CA CYS A 293 5.02 11.46 -5.59
C CYS A 293 4.04 12.60 -5.23
N VAL A 294 4.42 13.40 -4.23
CA VAL A 294 3.58 14.50 -3.73
C VAL A 294 3.99 15.83 -4.38
N PRO A 295 3.07 16.58 -5.01
CA PRO A 295 3.38 17.94 -5.47
C PRO A 295 3.80 18.83 -4.30
N LEU A 296 4.83 19.66 -4.48
CA LEU A 296 5.36 20.53 -3.41
C LEU A 296 4.28 21.45 -2.84
N SER A 297 3.38 21.97 -3.68
CA SER A 297 2.26 22.79 -3.23
C SER A 297 1.33 22.05 -2.25
N ILE A 298 1.11 20.74 -2.44
CA ILE A 298 0.26 19.91 -1.60
C ILE A 298 0.98 19.55 -0.29
N LEU A 299 2.29 19.28 -0.36
CA LEU A 299 3.10 19.05 0.84
C LEU A 299 3.14 20.29 1.73
N ASP A 300 3.30 21.47 1.13
CA ASP A 300 3.31 22.75 1.82
C ASP A 300 1.97 23.03 2.53
N GLU A 301 0.84 22.73 1.89
CA GLU A 301 -0.49 22.81 2.51
C GLU A 301 -0.63 21.86 3.71
N ALA A 302 -0.16 20.61 3.57
CA ALA A 302 -0.18 19.64 4.66
C ALA A 302 0.71 20.08 5.84
N GLN A 303 1.91 20.60 5.57
CA GLN A 303 2.80 21.12 6.60
C GLN A 303 2.20 22.33 7.32
N ALA A 304 1.52 23.23 6.60
CA ALA A 304 0.80 24.35 7.19
C ALA A 304 -0.31 23.90 8.16
N ILE A 305 -1.03 22.82 7.83
CA ILE A 305 -2.03 22.20 8.72
C ILE A 305 -1.40 21.60 9.98
N LEU A 306 -0.25 20.95 9.85
CA LEU A 306 0.41 20.26 10.95
C LEU A 306 1.23 21.18 11.86
N HIS A 307 1.48 22.42 11.44
CA HIS A 307 2.26 23.39 12.19
C HIS A 307 1.70 23.64 13.60
N SER A 308 2.57 23.73 14.61
CA SER A 308 2.14 23.85 16.03
C SER A 308 1.31 25.09 16.30
N GLU A 309 1.64 26.19 15.62
CA GLU A 309 0.96 27.49 15.73
C GLU A 309 -0.20 27.68 14.73
N ALA A 310 -0.64 26.60 14.07
CA ALA A 310 -1.74 26.70 13.11
C ALA A 310 -3.03 27.19 13.80
N LYS A 311 -3.67 28.22 13.23
CA LYS A 311 -4.96 28.72 13.73
C LYS A 311 -6.04 27.65 13.54
N ALA A 312 -7.10 27.72 14.36
CA ALA A 312 -8.23 26.78 14.28
C ALA A 312 -8.85 26.70 12.87
N VAL A 313 -8.96 27.85 12.19
CA VAL A 313 -9.33 27.96 10.78
C VAL A 313 -8.49 29.08 10.16
N PHE A 314 -7.90 28.83 8.98
CA PHE A 314 -7.14 29.84 8.25
C PHE A 314 -7.21 29.62 6.74
N LYS A 315 -6.75 30.62 5.99
CA LYS A 315 -6.66 30.57 4.53
C LYS A 315 -5.21 30.38 4.12
N TYR A 316 -4.95 29.47 3.20
CA TYR A 316 -3.63 29.23 2.60
C TYR A 316 -3.81 28.88 1.12
N ASN A 317 -3.03 29.47 0.21
CA ASN A 317 -3.15 29.25 -1.25
C ASN A 317 -4.58 29.26 -1.81
N ASN A 318 -5.42 30.17 -1.29
CA ASN A 318 -6.83 30.31 -1.63
C ASN A 318 -7.77 29.16 -1.17
N THR A 319 -7.29 28.26 -0.33
CA THR A 319 -8.04 27.17 0.31
C THR A 319 -8.29 27.46 1.79
N MET A 320 -9.42 27.00 2.33
CA MET A 320 -9.72 27.02 3.77
C MET A 320 -9.12 25.78 4.43
N LEU A 321 -8.29 25.97 5.45
CA LEU A 321 -7.67 24.91 6.22
C LEU A 321 -8.17 24.92 7.66
N GLU A 322 -8.57 23.75 8.14
CA GLU A 322 -9.01 23.50 9.50
C GLU A 322 -8.18 22.35 10.10
N PRO A 323 -7.15 22.63 10.93
CA PRO A 323 -6.27 21.59 11.44
C PRO A 323 -6.97 20.45 12.18
N ALA A 324 -8.07 20.71 12.89
CA ALA A 324 -8.81 19.66 13.59
C ALA A 324 -9.40 18.61 12.62
N THR A 325 -9.89 19.06 11.46
CA THR A 325 -10.55 18.22 10.45
C THR A 325 -9.54 17.63 9.47
N HIS A 326 -8.55 18.41 9.05
CA HIS A 326 -7.62 18.04 7.97
C HIS A 326 -6.33 17.35 8.47
N ARG A 327 -6.08 17.25 9.78
CA ARG A 327 -4.84 16.67 10.33
C ARG A 327 -4.56 15.25 9.82
N ALA A 328 -5.56 14.37 9.77
CA ALA A 328 -5.36 13.00 9.31
C ALA A 328 -4.89 12.97 7.84
N TRP A 329 -5.54 13.77 6.98
CA TRP A 329 -5.12 13.94 5.59
C TRP A 329 -3.70 14.49 5.49
N ALA A 330 -3.38 15.55 6.24
CA ALA A 330 -2.07 16.19 6.18
C ALA A 330 -0.95 15.24 6.64
N THR A 331 -1.18 14.45 7.69
CA THR A 331 -0.24 13.41 8.13
C THR A 331 0.03 12.40 7.00
N GLU A 332 -1.01 11.92 6.32
CA GLU A 332 -0.83 10.98 5.20
C GLU A 332 -0.08 11.59 4.01
N ILE A 333 -0.30 12.89 3.72
CA ILE A 333 0.47 13.59 2.69
C ILE A 333 1.96 13.64 3.04
N VAL A 334 2.32 13.93 4.29
CA VAL A 334 3.72 13.93 4.74
C VAL A 334 4.31 12.52 4.66
N ASN A 335 3.63 11.51 5.20
CA ASN A 335 4.08 10.11 5.12
C ASN A 335 4.28 9.64 3.67
N ARG A 336 3.40 10.07 2.75
CA ARG A 336 3.54 9.76 1.32
C ARG A 336 4.71 10.49 0.70
N ALA A 337 4.92 11.77 1.02
CA ALA A 337 6.06 12.53 0.52
C ALA A 337 7.40 11.94 0.99
N GLU A 338 7.48 11.50 2.26
CA GLU A 338 8.66 10.82 2.80
C GLU A 338 8.94 9.48 2.08
N ALA A 339 7.90 8.69 1.80
CA ALA A 339 8.07 7.37 1.19
C ALA A 339 8.22 7.40 -0.34
N CYS A 340 7.55 8.32 -1.03
CA CYS A 340 7.45 8.36 -2.49
C CYS A 340 8.22 9.52 -3.12
N GLY A 341 8.65 10.51 -2.33
CA GLY A 341 9.29 11.73 -2.80
C GLY A 341 8.29 12.80 -3.24
N THR A 342 8.84 13.93 -3.68
CA THR A 342 8.10 15.12 -4.08
C THR A 342 8.28 15.45 -5.55
N LEU A 343 7.34 16.21 -6.11
CA LEU A 343 7.43 16.78 -7.47
C LEU A 343 7.33 18.30 -7.39
N ASP A 344 8.23 19.00 -8.07
CA ASP A 344 8.15 20.45 -8.22
C ASP A 344 7.07 20.81 -9.24
N ASP A 345 5.97 21.37 -8.75
CA ASP A 345 4.86 21.89 -9.53
C ASP A 345 4.88 23.44 -9.64
N GLY A 346 5.97 24.07 -9.18
CA GLY A 346 6.17 25.51 -9.12
C GLY A 346 6.67 26.17 -10.41
N ASN A 347 7.03 25.40 -11.45
CA ASN A 347 7.36 25.93 -12.78
C ASN A 347 6.23 25.69 -13.78
N ASN A 348 5.24 26.58 -13.76
CA ASN A 348 4.24 26.71 -14.81
C ASN A 348 4.84 27.32 -16.10
N ASP A 349 5.80 26.61 -16.70
CA ASP A 349 6.09 26.71 -18.13
C ASP A 349 5.82 25.34 -18.76
N TYR A 350 4.53 25.02 -18.91
CA TYR A 350 4.07 24.05 -19.89
C TYR A 350 4.39 24.57 -21.30
N THR A 351 5.67 24.55 -21.70
CA THR A 351 6.00 24.45 -23.11
C THR A 351 5.91 22.98 -23.47
N ALA A 352 4.83 22.66 -24.18
CA ALA A 352 4.67 21.41 -24.90
C ALA A 352 5.98 21.05 -25.63
N ARG A 353 6.62 19.98 -25.18
CA ARG A 353 7.50 19.19 -26.03
C ARG A 353 6.86 17.82 -26.18
N LEU A 354 6.07 17.74 -27.25
CA LEU A 354 5.74 16.52 -27.98
C LEU A 354 7.00 15.73 -28.34
#